data_AF-A0A1S1NBN3-F1
#
_entry.id   AF-A0A1S1NBN3-F1
#
_cell.length_a   1.000
_cell.length_b   1.000
_cell.length_c   1.000
_cell.angle_alpha   90.00
_cell.angle_beta   90.00
_cell.angle_gamma   90.00
#
_symmetry.space_group_name_H-M   'P 1'
#
loop_
_entity.id
_entity.type
_entity.pdbx_description
1 polymer ?
#
loop_
_entity_poly.entity_id
_entity_poly.type
_entity_poly.pdbx_seq_one_letter_code
_entity_poly.pdbx_strand_id
1 'polypeptide(L)'
;MRKPLLWVLLVMLPIVGTSAKEFGFQVNYEAVKTVLEIIEVKKLQFPDLLSDNSTEEGAYCSATGTPNPNNSARSLCPGLIGQPGVFDIVGAANATIVLTHTADHTINGLRLTTNKHATPIVKTLRLNASGTAEYVAQSMITLVDKDAANSSEYYFTFDISVAYQ
;
A
#
# COMPACT_ATOMS: atom_id res chain seq x y z
N MET A 1 -19.77 49.69 -90.20
CA MET A 1 -19.74 48.51 -89.30
C MET A 1 -18.59 48.68 -88.32
N ARG A 2 -18.89 48.85 -87.02
CA ARG A 2 -17.92 49.06 -85.93
C ARG A 2 -17.53 47.71 -85.32
N LYS A 3 -16.24 47.46 -85.08
CA LYS A 3 -15.74 46.38 -84.21
C LYS A 3 -15.01 47.00 -83.01
N PRO A 4 -15.30 46.63 -81.77
CA PRO A 4 -14.54 47.08 -80.61
C PRO A 4 -13.35 46.13 -80.38
N LEU A 5 -12.16 46.68 -80.16
CA LEU A 5 -11.01 45.93 -79.67
C LEU A 5 -11.04 45.97 -78.13
N LEU A 6 -11.24 44.81 -77.52
CA LEU A 6 -11.25 44.60 -76.08
C LEU A 6 -9.81 44.73 -75.54
N TRP A 7 -9.55 45.71 -74.69
CA TRP A 7 -8.31 45.80 -73.92
C TRP A 7 -8.43 44.89 -72.70
N VAL A 8 -7.60 43.85 -72.62
CA VAL A 8 -7.46 43.01 -71.42
C VAL A 8 -6.48 43.70 -70.48
N LEU A 9 -6.99 44.21 -69.35
CA LEU A 9 -6.18 44.76 -68.27
C LEU A 9 -5.68 43.60 -67.40
N LEU A 10 -4.38 43.31 -67.47
CA LEU A 10 -3.72 42.31 -66.62
C LEU A 10 -3.44 42.94 -65.24
N VAL A 11 -4.26 42.60 -64.24
CA VAL A 11 -4.06 43.04 -62.85
C VAL A 11 -2.98 42.16 -62.23
N MET A 12 -1.78 42.71 -62.01
CA MET A 12 -0.75 42.08 -61.17
C MET A 12 -1.15 42.20 -59.70
N LEU A 13 -1.60 41.10 -59.10
CA LEU A 13 -1.73 40.99 -57.65
C LEU A 13 -0.35 40.72 -57.04
N PRO A 14 0.12 41.51 -56.06
CA PRO A 14 1.38 41.25 -55.38
C PRO A 14 1.25 39.96 -54.55
N ILE A 15 2.09 38.98 -54.86
CA ILE A 15 2.23 37.76 -54.05
C ILE A 15 2.98 38.15 -52.78
N VAL A 16 2.27 38.29 -51.67
CA VAL A 16 2.87 38.49 -50.35
C VAL A 16 3.33 37.13 -49.85
N GLY A 17 4.63 36.84 -49.99
CA GLY A 17 5.22 35.58 -49.50
C GLY A 17 5.33 35.60 -47.98
N THR A 18 4.57 34.74 -47.29
CA THR A 18 4.75 34.48 -45.86
C THR A 18 5.79 33.38 -45.69
N SER A 19 6.86 33.64 -44.92
CA SER A 19 7.82 32.60 -44.53
C SER A 19 7.57 32.19 -43.08
N ALA A 20 7.18 30.93 -42.87
CA ALA A 20 7.20 30.30 -41.56
C ALA A 20 8.53 29.56 -41.40
N LYS A 21 9.17 29.72 -40.24
CA LYS A 21 10.39 28.99 -39.89
C LYS A 21 10.20 28.38 -38.52
N GLU A 22 10.31 27.07 -38.44
CA GLU A 22 10.27 26.36 -37.17
C GLU A 22 11.64 26.37 -36.51
N PHE A 23 11.62 26.53 -35.19
CA PHE A 23 12.78 26.42 -34.34
C PHE A 23 12.48 25.33 -33.30
N GLY A 24 13.35 24.32 -33.24
CA GLY A 24 13.31 23.28 -32.23
C GLY A 24 14.49 23.40 -31.27
N PHE A 25 14.31 22.88 -30.07
CA PHE A 25 15.39 22.66 -29.10
C PHE A 25 15.33 21.20 -28.63
N GLN A 26 16.50 20.62 -28.31
CA GLN A 26 16.59 19.30 -27.71
C GLN A 26 16.68 19.42 -26.19
N VAL A 27 15.94 18.57 -25.49
CA VAL A 27 16.01 18.44 -24.04
C VAL A 27 16.32 16.98 -23.73
N ASN A 28 17.24 16.75 -22.80
CA ASN A 28 17.45 15.42 -22.24
C ASN A 28 16.52 15.25 -21.03
N TYR A 29 15.70 14.21 -21.10
CA TYR A 29 14.85 13.77 -20.00
C TYR A 29 15.42 12.47 -19.43
N GLU A 30 15.73 12.45 -18.15
CA GLU A 30 16.19 11.26 -17.44
C GLU A 30 15.26 11.00 -16.26
N ALA A 31 14.64 9.81 -16.23
CA ALA A 31 13.78 9.40 -15.13
C ALA A 31 14.62 8.81 -13.99
N VAL A 32 14.85 9.59 -12.94
CA VAL A 32 15.47 9.08 -11.71
C VAL A 32 14.45 8.25 -10.94
N LYS A 33 14.69 6.94 -10.81
CA LYS A 33 13.85 6.04 -10.00
C LYS A 33 14.41 5.95 -8.59
N THR A 34 13.75 6.58 -7.62
CA THR A 34 14.02 6.34 -6.21
C THR A 34 13.44 4.99 -5.81
N VAL A 35 14.25 4.10 -5.23
CA VAL A 35 13.78 2.79 -4.74
C VAL A 35 12.84 2.99 -3.54
N LEU A 36 11.82 2.14 -3.40
CA LEU A 36 10.99 2.08 -2.21
C LEU A 36 11.62 1.16 -1.18
N GLU A 37 11.64 1.59 0.08
CA GLU A 37 12.15 0.83 1.22
C GLU A 37 11.11 0.76 2.33
N ILE A 38 11.07 -0.36 3.04
CA ILE A 38 10.22 -0.59 4.21
C ILE A 38 11.14 -0.80 5.40
N ILE A 39 11.03 0.06 6.41
CA ILE A 39 11.87 0.04 7.60
C ILE A 39 10.99 -0.30 8.80
N GLU A 40 11.29 -1.38 9.53
CA GLU A 40 10.60 -1.69 10.78
C GLU A 40 11.08 -0.74 11.89
N VAL A 41 10.18 0.10 12.39
CA VAL A 41 10.43 1.03 13.50
C VAL A 41 10.05 0.37 14.83
N LYS A 42 8.94 -0.37 14.84
CA LYS A 42 8.47 -1.13 16.00
C LYS A 42 7.94 -2.48 15.54
N LYS A 43 8.43 -3.54 16.16
CA LYS A 43 7.98 -4.90 15.89
C LYS A 43 6.52 -5.10 16.34
N LEU A 44 5.75 -5.82 15.52
CA LEU A 44 4.44 -6.38 15.90
C LEU A 44 4.62 -7.40 17.04
N GLN A 45 3.87 -7.25 18.13
CA GLN A 45 4.02 -8.12 19.30
C GLN A 45 2.67 -8.53 19.86
N PHE A 46 2.53 -9.82 20.17
CA PHE A 46 1.41 -10.35 20.94
C PHE A 46 1.88 -10.61 22.38
N PRO A 47 1.00 -10.45 23.38
CA PRO A 47 1.22 -11.03 24.69
C PRO A 47 1.22 -12.55 24.60
N ASP A 48 1.57 -13.21 25.70
CA ASP A 48 1.45 -14.67 25.80
C ASP A 48 0.01 -15.12 25.49
N LEU A 49 -0.11 -16.13 24.64
CA LEU A 49 -1.38 -16.73 24.29
C LEU A 49 -1.74 -17.79 25.32
N LEU A 50 -2.94 -17.67 25.87
CA LEU A 50 -3.48 -18.56 26.89
C LEU A 50 -4.70 -19.26 26.30
N SER A 51 -4.69 -20.60 26.37
CA SER A 51 -5.84 -21.43 26.05
C SER A 51 -6.04 -22.42 27.19
N ASP A 52 -7.26 -22.49 27.69
CA ASP A 52 -7.67 -23.45 28.71
C ASP A 52 -8.88 -24.28 28.23
N ASN A 53 -9.46 -25.09 29.10
CA ASN A 53 -10.62 -25.91 28.73
C ASN A 53 -11.85 -25.09 28.33
N SER A 54 -11.97 -23.83 28.75
CA SER A 54 -13.07 -22.92 28.42
C SER A 54 -12.88 -22.18 27.09
N THR A 55 -11.64 -22.06 26.61
CA THR A 55 -11.33 -21.37 25.34
C THR A 55 -12.02 -22.05 24.17
N GLU A 56 -12.82 -21.31 23.41
CA GLU A 56 -13.56 -21.79 22.24
C GLU A 56 -12.70 -21.63 20.97
N GLU A 57 -12.90 -22.51 19.98
CA GLU A 57 -12.42 -22.24 18.63
C GLU A 57 -13.05 -20.93 18.12
N GLY A 58 -12.24 -20.10 17.47
CA GLY A 58 -12.56 -18.72 17.14
C GLY A 58 -12.13 -17.70 18.19
N ALA A 59 -11.65 -18.12 19.37
CA ALA A 59 -10.99 -17.23 20.31
C ALA A 59 -9.76 -16.58 19.66
N TYR A 60 -9.52 -15.29 19.94
CA TYR A 60 -8.46 -14.55 19.27
C TYR A 60 -7.66 -13.66 20.22
N CYS A 61 -6.45 -13.32 19.80
CA CYS A 61 -5.66 -12.21 20.37
C CYS A 61 -5.32 -11.25 19.22
N SER A 62 -5.58 -9.96 19.40
CA SER A 62 -5.29 -8.92 18.42
C SER A 62 -4.15 -8.01 18.86
N ALA A 63 -3.29 -7.66 17.90
CA ALA A 63 -2.21 -6.71 18.04
C ALA A 63 -2.58 -5.38 17.37
N THR A 64 -3.60 -4.73 17.93
CA THR A 64 -4.21 -3.48 17.41
C THR A 64 -3.88 -2.26 18.26
N GLY A 65 -3.25 -2.45 19.42
CA GLY A 65 -3.01 -1.39 20.41
C GLY A 65 -4.20 -1.14 21.34
N THR A 66 -5.24 -1.95 21.24
CA THR A 66 -6.43 -1.90 22.11
C THR A 66 -6.51 -3.15 22.99
N PRO A 67 -7.12 -3.05 24.19
CA PRO A 67 -7.35 -4.23 25.03
C PRO A 67 -8.18 -5.29 24.32
N ASN A 68 -7.76 -6.54 24.45
CA ASN A 68 -8.53 -7.70 23.99
C ASN A 68 -9.72 -7.96 24.92
N PRO A 69 -10.77 -8.69 24.45
CA PRO A 69 -11.91 -9.03 25.28
C PRO A 69 -11.46 -9.70 26.59
N ASN A 70 -11.99 -9.24 27.72
CA ASN A 70 -11.68 -9.81 29.03
C ASN A 70 -12.52 -11.08 29.30
N ASN A 71 -12.43 -12.05 28.40
CA ASN A 71 -13.16 -13.32 28.46
C ASN A 71 -12.31 -14.44 27.85
N SER A 72 -11.90 -15.42 28.67
CA SER A 72 -11.07 -16.56 28.26
C SER A 72 -11.71 -17.49 27.23
N ALA A 73 -13.05 -17.52 27.15
CA ALA A 73 -13.75 -18.31 26.15
C ALA A 73 -13.55 -17.74 24.73
N ARG A 74 -13.40 -16.42 24.60
CA ARG A 74 -13.34 -15.72 23.29
C ARG A 74 -12.04 -14.99 23.01
N SER A 75 -11.11 -14.99 23.96
CA SER A 75 -9.84 -14.29 23.86
C SER A 75 -8.70 -15.21 24.24
N LEU A 76 -7.67 -15.24 23.39
CA LEU A 76 -6.40 -15.91 23.68
C LEU A 76 -5.48 -15.06 24.56
N CYS A 77 -5.80 -13.78 24.80
CA CYS A 77 -5.00 -12.92 25.68
C CYS A 77 -5.94 -11.99 26.49
N PRO A 78 -6.75 -12.53 27.41
CA PRO A 78 -7.86 -11.78 28.02
C PRO A 78 -7.42 -10.50 28.74
N GLY A 79 -7.99 -9.36 28.33
CA GLY A 79 -7.69 -8.06 28.91
C GLY A 79 -6.30 -7.49 28.59
N LEU A 80 -5.43 -8.24 27.90
CA LEU A 80 -4.09 -7.80 27.51
C LEU A 80 -4.11 -7.05 26.17
N ILE A 81 -3.08 -6.23 25.96
CA ILE A 81 -2.94 -5.39 24.76
C ILE A 81 -1.82 -5.94 23.89
N GLY A 82 -2.15 -6.42 22.69
CA GLY A 82 -1.15 -6.66 21.64
C GLY A 82 -0.72 -5.36 20.97
N GLN A 83 0.56 -5.26 20.65
CA GLN A 83 1.19 -4.06 20.10
C GLN A 83 1.26 -4.17 18.57
N PRO A 84 0.70 -3.22 17.82
CA PRO A 84 0.83 -3.21 16.37
C PRO A 84 2.29 -2.92 15.98
N GLY A 85 2.67 -3.40 14.81
CA GLY A 85 3.95 -3.03 14.20
C GLY A 85 3.88 -1.63 13.59
N VAL A 86 4.99 -0.91 13.60
CA VAL A 86 5.13 0.41 12.97
C VAL A 86 6.24 0.34 11.95
N PHE A 87 5.94 0.77 10.74
CA PHE A 87 6.85 0.70 9.59
C PHE A 87 6.93 2.06 8.92
N ASP A 88 8.14 2.50 8.63
CA ASP A 88 8.38 3.65 7.77
C ASP A 88 8.54 3.19 6.33
N ILE A 89 7.82 3.83 5.43
CA ILE A 89 7.95 3.65 3.99
C ILE A 89 8.72 4.83 3.43
N VAL A 90 9.88 4.55 2.82
CA VAL A 90 10.78 5.56 2.28
C VAL A 90 10.82 5.46 0.77
N GLY A 91 10.82 6.60 0.08
CA GLY A 91 10.83 6.67 -1.38
C GLY A 91 10.92 8.10 -1.92
N ALA A 92 10.43 8.31 -3.15
CA ALA A 92 10.42 9.64 -3.76
C ALA A 92 9.49 10.61 -3.01
N ALA A 93 9.99 11.82 -2.72
CA ALA A 93 9.22 12.87 -2.05
C ALA A 93 7.89 13.17 -2.77
N ASN A 94 6.81 13.32 -2.01
CA ASN A 94 5.45 13.58 -2.49
C ASN A 94 4.84 12.49 -3.39
N ALA A 95 5.51 11.33 -3.54
CA ALA A 95 4.99 10.23 -4.35
C ALA A 95 3.74 9.62 -3.72
N THR A 96 2.91 9.04 -4.59
CA THR A 96 1.77 8.21 -4.16
C THR A 96 2.16 6.75 -4.36
N ILE A 97 1.90 5.94 -3.34
CA ILE A 97 2.21 4.51 -3.35
C ILE A 97 0.98 3.71 -2.95
N VAL A 98 0.95 2.45 -3.38
CA VAL A 98 0.02 1.45 -2.89
C VAL A 98 0.80 0.50 -1.98
N LEU A 99 0.36 0.41 -0.73
CA LEU A 99 0.84 -0.55 0.26
C LEU A 99 -0.14 -1.71 0.34
N THR A 100 0.38 -2.93 0.36
CA THR A 100 -0.38 -4.16 0.61
C THR A 100 0.23 -4.91 1.79
N HIS A 101 -0.59 -5.22 2.80
CA HIS A 101 -0.22 -6.03 3.95
C HIS A 101 -1.07 -7.30 3.97
N THR A 102 -0.41 -8.46 4.01
CA THR A 102 -1.02 -9.79 3.98
C THR A 102 -0.47 -10.70 5.08
N ALA A 103 -1.36 -11.44 5.71
CA ALA A 103 -1.03 -12.53 6.62
C ALA A 103 -2.20 -13.50 6.56
N ASP A 104 -1.91 -14.74 6.20
CA ASP A 104 -2.88 -15.84 6.26
C ASP A 104 -2.13 -17.17 6.37
N HIS A 105 -1.74 -17.52 7.58
CA HIS A 105 -0.93 -18.72 7.83
C HIS A 105 -1.40 -19.42 9.10
N THR A 106 -1.61 -20.73 9.02
CA THR A 106 -1.98 -21.59 10.15
C THR A 106 -0.83 -22.50 10.54
N ILE A 107 -0.48 -22.51 11.83
CA ILE A 107 0.53 -23.38 12.43
C ILE A 107 -0.11 -24.04 13.67
N ASN A 108 -0.17 -25.38 13.68
CA ASN A 108 -0.71 -26.21 14.78
C ASN A 108 -1.97 -25.60 15.43
N GLY A 109 -3.03 -25.37 14.64
CA GLY A 109 -4.32 -24.88 15.15
C GLY A 109 -4.38 -23.40 15.54
N LEU A 110 -3.31 -22.63 15.36
CA LEU A 110 -3.31 -21.17 15.47
C LEU A 110 -3.15 -20.53 14.09
N ARG A 111 -4.04 -19.61 13.73
CA ARG A 111 -4.00 -18.88 12.45
C ARG A 111 -3.67 -17.41 12.67
N LEU A 112 -2.58 -16.92 12.06
CA LEU A 112 -2.31 -15.50 11.94
C LEU A 112 -3.05 -14.94 10.73
N THR A 113 -3.78 -13.83 10.95
CA THR A 113 -4.42 -13.05 9.90
C THR A 113 -4.15 -11.56 10.06
N THR A 114 -4.24 -10.80 8.96
CA THR A 114 -4.18 -9.32 8.98
C THR A 114 -5.35 -8.69 9.72
N ASN A 115 -6.53 -9.28 9.60
CA ASN A 115 -7.77 -8.80 10.20
C ASN A 115 -8.75 -9.97 10.40
N LYS A 116 -9.92 -9.66 10.98
CA LYS A 116 -10.99 -10.63 11.26
C LYS A 116 -11.44 -11.46 10.04
N HIS A 117 -11.31 -10.91 8.83
CA HIS A 117 -11.75 -11.54 7.60
C HIS A 117 -10.62 -12.22 6.83
N ALA A 118 -9.39 -12.23 7.35
CA ALA A 118 -8.20 -12.75 6.66
C ALA A 118 -7.98 -12.11 5.27
N THR A 119 -8.38 -10.85 5.10
CA THR A 119 -8.25 -10.16 3.82
C THR A 119 -6.99 -9.28 3.78
N PRO A 120 -6.33 -9.17 2.62
CA PRO A 120 -5.26 -8.19 2.42
C PRO A 120 -5.71 -6.78 2.80
N ILE A 121 -4.87 -6.05 3.50
CA ILE A 121 -5.06 -4.61 3.72
C ILE A 121 -4.36 -3.89 2.57
N VAL A 122 -5.13 -3.20 1.73
CA VAL A 122 -4.60 -2.35 0.66
C VAL A 122 -4.84 -0.90 1.03
N LYS A 123 -3.77 -0.10 1.07
CA LYS A 123 -3.84 1.34 1.38
C LYS A 123 -3.03 2.15 0.38
N THR A 124 -3.62 3.24 -0.10
CA THR A 124 -2.87 4.28 -0.80
C THR A 124 -2.25 5.21 0.24
N LEU A 125 -0.94 5.41 0.17
CA LEU A 125 -0.21 6.35 1.02
C LEU A 125 0.42 7.44 0.15
N ARG A 126 0.53 8.63 0.73
CA ARG A 126 1.28 9.73 0.12
C ARG A 126 2.52 9.99 0.96
N LEU A 127 3.69 9.84 0.34
CA LEU A 127 4.95 10.18 0.98
C LEU A 127 5.01 11.70 1.18
N ASN A 128 5.56 12.13 2.30
CA ASN A 128 5.69 13.56 2.61
C ASN A 128 6.83 14.22 1.81
N ALA A 129 7.15 15.47 2.14
CA ALA A 129 8.22 16.22 1.48
C ALA A 129 9.63 15.63 1.68
N SER A 130 9.85 14.81 2.71
CA SER A 130 11.10 14.07 2.91
C SER A 130 11.08 12.67 2.29
N GLY A 131 9.99 12.28 1.61
CA GLY A 131 9.86 10.96 1.00
C GLY A 131 9.54 9.85 2.00
N THR A 132 8.86 10.18 3.10
CA THR A 132 8.52 9.21 4.17
C THR A 132 7.01 9.16 4.42
N ALA A 133 6.50 7.98 4.80
CA ALA A 133 5.17 7.79 5.36
C ALA A 133 5.17 6.64 6.36
N GLU A 134 4.44 6.80 7.47
CA GLU A 134 4.29 5.76 8.48
C GLU A 134 3.10 4.84 8.16
N TYR A 135 3.28 3.54 8.38
CA TYR A 135 2.22 2.54 8.33
C TYR A 135 2.20 1.70 9.62
N VAL A 136 1.01 1.65 10.23
CA VAL A 136 0.75 0.80 11.40
C VAL A 136 0.14 -0.52 10.95
N ALA A 137 0.90 -1.60 11.09
CA ALA A 137 0.50 -2.96 10.76
C ALA A 137 -0.17 -3.64 11.95
N GLN A 138 -1.39 -4.12 11.75
CA GLN A 138 -2.15 -4.86 12.75
C GLN A 138 -2.31 -6.31 12.31
N SER A 139 -2.40 -7.22 13.28
CA SER A 139 -2.70 -8.63 12.99
C SER A 139 -3.48 -9.26 14.14
N MET A 140 -4.02 -10.44 13.88
CA MET A 140 -4.81 -11.22 14.80
C MET A 140 -4.38 -12.69 14.75
N ILE A 141 -4.21 -13.32 15.90
CA ILE A 141 -4.04 -14.76 16.01
C ILE A 141 -5.37 -15.35 16.47
N THR A 142 -5.86 -16.38 15.79
CA THR A 142 -7.12 -17.08 16.11
C THR A 142 -6.87 -18.55 16.35
N LEU A 143 -7.48 -19.10 17.41
CA LEU A 143 -7.55 -20.53 17.63
C LEU A 143 -8.52 -21.15 16.63
N VAL A 144 -8.04 -21.96 15.71
CA VAL A 144 -8.84 -22.61 14.68
C VAL A 144 -8.96 -24.12 14.86
N ASP A 145 -8.06 -24.72 15.63
CA ASP A 145 -8.11 -26.13 16.03
C ASP A 145 -7.48 -26.25 17.42
N LYS A 146 -8.32 -26.54 18.42
CA LYS A 146 -7.89 -26.59 19.82
C LYS A 146 -7.03 -27.82 20.14
N ASP A 147 -7.29 -28.93 19.45
CA ASP A 147 -6.60 -30.20 19.71
C ASP A 147 -5.21 -30.22 19.05
N ALA A 148 -5.02 -29.48 17.96
CA ALA A 148 -3.72 -29.28 17.33
C ALA A 148 -2.83 -28.29 18.10
N ALA A 149 -3.43 -27.28 18.75
CA ALA A 149 -2.70 -26.26 19.48
C ALA A 149 -2.02 -26.82 20.73
N ASN A 150 -0.71 -26.63 20.81
CA ASN A 150 0.12 -27.11 21.90
C ASN A 150 0.98 -25.99 22.51
N SER A 151 1.51 -26.24 23.70
CA SER A 151 2.41 -25.31 24.37
C SER A 151 3.81 -25.40 23.73
N SER A 152 4.07 -24.52 22.78
CA SER A 152 5.34 -24.39 22.05
C SER A 152 5.61 -22.94 21.66
N GLU A 153 6.80 -22.68 21.14
CA GLU A 153 7.06 -21.43 20.41
C GLU A 153 6.43 -21.52 19.01
N TYR A 154 5.83 -20.42 18.56
CA TYR A 154 5.23 -20.29 17.23
C TYR A 154 5.92 -19.16 16.48
N TYR A 155 6.27 -19.41 15.22
CA TYR A 155 6.91 -18.44 14.35
C TYR A 155 6.01 -18.15 13.16
N PHE A 156 5.28 -17.04 13.23
CA PHE A 156 4.45 -16.57 12.13
C PHE A 156 5.17 -15.54 11.29
N THR A 157 4.80 -15.47 10.01
CA THR A 157 5.27 -14.49 9.04
C THR A 157 4.08 -13.73 8.46
N PHE A 158 4.30 -12.46 8.11
CA PHE A 158 3.38 -11.64 7.34
C PHE A 158 4.19 -10.82 6.35
N ASP A 159 3.53 -10.36 5.29
CA ASP A 159 4.17 -9.60 4.22
C ASP A 159 3.64 -8.18 4.18
N ILE A 160 4.54 -7.23 3.98
CA ILE A 160 4.23 -5.85 3.58
C ILE A 160 4.94 -5.62 2.25
N SER A 161 4.21 -5.16 1.25
CA SER A 161 4.74 -4.79 -0.06
C SER A 161 4.26 -3.40 -0.46
N VAL A 162 5.08 -2.69 -1.23
CA VAL A 162 4.81 -1.32 -1.68
C VAL A 162 5.14 -1.18 -3.16
N ALA A 163 4.34 -0.38 -3.86
CA ALA A 163 4.58 -0.03 -5.26
C ALA A 163 4.22 1.43 -5.50
N TYR A 164 4.95 2.12 -6.37
CA TYR A 164 4.52 3.43 -6.87
C TYR A 164 3.22 3.26 -7.66
N GLN A 165 2.34 4.25 -7.53
CA GLN A 165 1.13 4.35 -8.33
C GLN A 165 1.38 5.10 -9.64
#